data_AF-A0A955G7I2-F1
#
_entry.id   AF-A0A955G7I2-F1
#
_cell.length_a   1.000
_cell.length_b   1.000
_cell.length_c   1.000
_cell.angle_alpha   90.00
_cell.angle_beta   90.00
_cell.angle_gamma   90.00
#
_symmetry.space_group_name_H-M   'P 1'
#
loop_
_entity.id
_entity.type
_entity.pdbx_description
1 polymer ?
#
loop_
_entity_poly.entity_id
_entity_poly.type
_entity_poly.pdbx_seq_one_letter_code
_entity_poly.pdbx_strand_id
1 'polypeptide(L)'
;MSIAARRLMRVNQTADNPIPPGKAIFKQGWVDDGPLAAAYPATTSMIRNPNSTDYKWAYDTAGLRHSVLNVGLHELVTVAGSGATSYNAGSIESRIAPVTNWNAANPSKKITVHLRLHVGERAPAMWDTLCGTARIIDTKFSKNSLVPLWWNSTYRTLYNNAMVALGPVVDSIAVIGTVNAPGASPFYPEPCLFFFNDSANRDSLIGSGWTKEAHESFQQWFATTASAFKRVGVEVALNPYQDMDNSGNLTTSNTTVYKSIANSLMSTVGKRAVLSNYSMRTDYMTGSGNYQQMYTWLKNQYLNHKAWFGVQMARPQNVAPDSNTVQRWDDVANWCANFGMNFVETTGKGNGEGLKNVWPGSYNDDSGDVALFTSIGADLSANTAP
;
A
#
# COMPACT_ATOMS: atom_id res chain seq x y z
N MET A 1 -6.80 42.64 4.92
CA MET A 1 -6.38 41.23 4.80
C MET A 1 -5.60 41.09 3.51
N SER A 2 -4.27 41.02 3.57
CA SER A 2 -3.39 41.04 2.38
C SER A 2 -2.79 39.67 2.07
N ILE A 3 -2.56 39.47 0.77
CA ILE A 3 -2.02 38.30 0.07
C ILE A 3 -0.51 38.16 0.39
N ALA A 4 -0.15 37.94 1.67
CA ALA A 4 1.25 37.93 2.12
C ALA A 4 1.63 36.76 3.04
N ALA A 5 0.80 35.70 3.15
CA ALA A 5 1.05 34.58 4.08
C ALA A 5 1.22 33.19 3.41
N ARG A 6 1.66 33.12 2.15
CA ARG A 6 2.02 31.85 1.47
C ARG A 6 3.51 31.75 1.14
N ARG A 7 4.39 32.12 2.08
CA ARG A 7 5.80 31.70 2.01
C ARG A 7 5.92 30.33 2.66
N LEU A 8 5.77 29.29 1.84
CA LEU A 8 6.10 27.92 2.18
C LEU A 8 7.52 27.87 2.77
N MET A 9 7.63 27.38 3.99
CA MET A 9 8.89 26.99 4.60
C MET A 9 9.55 25.93 3.72
N ARG A 10 10.55 26.31 2.92
CA ARG A 10 11.61 25.37 2.54
C ARG A 10 12.42 25.12 3.81
N VAL A 11 12.23 23.95 4.41
CA VAL A 11 13.14 23.47 5.45
C VAL A 11 14.44 23.10 4.73
N ASN A 12 15.45 23.95 4.85
CA ASN A 12 16.82 23.60 4.48
C ASN A 12 17.30 22.49 5.44
N GLN A 13 17.21 21.22 5.03
CA GLN A 13 17.97 20.14 5.68
C GLN A 13 19.42 20.24 5.21
N THR A 14 20.33 20.56 6.12
CA THR A 14 21.78 20.56 5.88
C THR A 14 22.32 19.14 5.89
N ALA A 15 23.32 18.89 5.03
CA ALA A 15 23.75 17.60 4.50
C ALA A 15 24.69 16.75 5.38
N ASP A 16 24.76 16.95 6.70
CA ASP A 16 25.88 16.43 7.50
C ASP A 16 25.50 15.33 8.50
N ASN A 17 24.99 14.19 8.03
CA ASN A 17 25.04 12.95 8.82
C ASN A 17 25.21 11.72 7.91
N PRO A 18 26.38 11.06 7.90
CA PRO A 18 26.61 9.89 7.07
C PRO A 18 25.77 8.69 7.52
N ILE A 19 25.21 8.01 6.54
CA ILE A 19 24.43 6.76 6.63
C ILE A 19 25.41 5.61 6.93
N PRO A 20 25.20 4.80 7.99
CA PRO A 20 25.99 3.60 8.19
C PRO A 20 25.83 2.60 7.02
N PRO A 21 26.91 1.88 6.64
CA PRO A 21 26.84 0.85 5.60
C PRO A 21 25.90 -0.29 6.03
N GLY A 22 25.05 -0.75 5.10
CA GLY A 22 24.08 -1.84 5.31
C GLY A 22 22.61 -1.43 5.38
N LYS A 23 22.26 -0.16 5.12
CA LYS A 23 20.86 0.27 5.02
C LYS A 23 20.22 -0.18 3.71
N ALA A 24 18.99 -0.68 3.79
CA ALA A 24 18.14 -0.82 2.62
C ALA A 24 17.90 0.56 2.00
N ILE A 25 18.43 0.77 0.80
CA ILE A 25 18.14 1.96 0.00
C ILE A 25 16.82 1.67 -0.71
N PHE A 26 15.71 2.06 -0.10
CA PHE A 26 14.44 2.08 -0.83
C PHE A 26 14.52 3.25 -1.82
N LYS A 27 14.14 3.01 -3.07
CA LYS A 27 14.10 4.12 -4.03
C LYS A 27 12.96 5.06 -3.65
N GLN A 28 13.10 6.33 -3.99
CA GLN A 28 11.95 7.24 -4.01
C GLN A 28 11.43 7.36 -5.44
N GLY A 29 10.15 7.69 -5.59
CA GLY A 29 9.61 7.97 -6.92
C GLY A 29 8.17 7.55 -7.16
N TRP A 30 7.79 7.66 -8.42
CA TRP A 30 6.52 7.19 -8.95
C TRP A 30 6.43 5.68 -8.89
N VAL A 31 5.25 5.21 -8.49
CA VAL A 31 4.91 3.80 -8.43
C VAL A 31 3.75 3.50 -9.37
N ASP A 32 3.92 2.45 -10.17
CA ASP A 32 2.84 1.82 -10.90
C ASP A 32 2.04 0.91 -9.96
N ASP A 33 0.77 1.21 -9.71
CA ASP A 33 -0.14 0.43 -8.85
C ASP A 33 -0.39 -1.00 -9.38
N GLY A 34 0.13 -1.34 -10.56
CA GLY A 34 0.01 -2.67 -11.13
C GLY A 34 -1.41 -2.99 -11.58
N PRO A 35 -1.69 -4.20 -12.10
CA PRO A 35 -3.04 -4.72 -12.11
C PRO A 35 -3.44 -5.15 -10.70
N LEU A 36 -4.72 -5.02 -10.36
CA LEU A 36 -5.26 -5.70 -9.17
C LEU A 36 -5.11 -7.21 -9.34
N ALA A 37 -4.90 -7.93 -8.24
CA ALA A 37 -4.97 -9.39 -8.26
C ALA A 37 -6.35 -9.80 -8.82
N ALA A 38 -6.38 -10.42 -10.00
CA ALA A 38 -7.63 -10.77 -10.69
C ALA A 38 -8.42 -11.79 -9.87
N ALA A 39 -9.76 -11.80 -9.95
CA ALA A 39 -10.62 -12.75 -9.23
C ALA A 39 -10.13 -14.20 -9.38
N TYR A 40 -10.26 -14.99 -8.31
CA TYR A 40 -9.98 -16.42 -8.38
C TYR A 40 -11.07 -17.13 -9.21
N PRO A 41 -10.75 -18.01 -10.18
CA PRO A 41 -9.48 -18.25 -10.85
C PRO A 41 -9.53 -17.72 -12.29
N ALA A 42 -9.08 -16.49 -12.56
CA ALA A 42 -9.14 -15.95 -13.93
C ALA A 42 -7.77 -15.58 -14.53
N THR A 43 -6.82 -15.06 -13.75
CA THR A 43 -5.42 -14.87 -14.17
C THR A 43 -4.49 -14.81 -12.95
N THR A 44 -3.26 -15.31 -13.09
CA THR A 44 -2.22 -15.13 -12.07
C THR A 44 -1.87 -13.66 -11.93
N SER A 45 -1.64 -13.22 -10.69
CA SER A 45 -1.15 -11.87 -10.40
C SER A 45 0.19 -11.62 -11.10
N MET A 46 0.29 -10.59 -11.94
CA MET A 46 1.50 -10.26 -12.70
C MET A 46 1.82 -8.78 -12.56
N ILE A 47 3.10 -8.44 -12.49
CA ILE A 47 3.52 -7.03 -12.56
C ILE A 47 3.35 -6.52 -13.99
N ARG A 48 3.09 -5.22 -14.17
CA ARG A 48 3.06 -4.67 -15.54
C ARG A 48 4.44 -4.78 -16.15
N ASN A 49 4.49 -5.19 -17.41
CA ASN A 49 5.75 -5.37 -18.11
C ASN A 49 6.32 -3.99 -18.50
N PRO A 50 7.44 -3.53 -17.91
CA PRO A 50 8.04 -2.26 -18.29
C PRO A 50 8.55 -2.25 -19.74
N ASN A 51 8.70 -3.43 -20.38
CA ASN A 51 9.08 -3.55 -21.78
C ASN A 51 7.88 -3.48 -22.74
N SER A 52 6.63 -3.43 -22.28
CA SER A 52 5.49 -3.32 -23.19
C SER A 52 5.38 -1.91 -23.76
N THR A 53 4.89 -1.78 -24.99
CA THR A 53 4.66 -0.48 -25.64
C THR A 53 3.75 0.43 -24.83
N ASP A 54 2.79 -0.13 -24.08
CA ASP A 54 1.83 0.63 -23.28
C ASP A 54 2.45 1.29 -22.03
N TYR A 55 3.53 0.72 -21.48
CA TYR A 55 4.10 1.16 -20.21
C TYR A 55 5.55 1.63 -20.31
N LYS A 56 6.27 1.28 -21.38
CA LYS A 56 7.69 1.59 -21.56
C LYS A 56 8.00 3.08 -21.39
N TRP A 57 7.14 3.97 -21.89
CA TRP A 57 7.30 5.41 -21.74
C TRP A 57 7.33 5.87 -20.27
N ALA A 58 6.52 5.25 -19.39
CA ALA A 58 6.45 5.65 -17.98
C ALA A 58 7.78 5.36 -17.27
N TYR A 59 8.43 4.25 -17.63
CA TYR A 59 9.72 3.85 -17.09
C TYR A 59 10.90 4.58 -17.77
N ASP A 60 10.88 4.73 -19.10
CA ASP A 60 11.97 5.37 -19.85
C ASP A 60 12.03 6.88 -19.66
N THR A 61 10.86 7.52 -19.71
CA THR A 61 10.67 8.95 -19.90
C THR A 61 10.10 9.60 -18.65
N ALA A 62 8.99 9.09 -18.11
CA ALA A 62 8.32 9.72 -16.95
C ALA A 62 9.03 9.46 -15.60
N GLY A 63 10.10 8.68 -15.59
CA GLY A 63 10.89 8.48 -14.38
C GLY A 63 10.26 7.53 -13.36
N LEU A 64 9.37 6.63 -13.77
CA LEU A 64 8.78 5.62 -12.87
C LEU A 64 9.86 4.61 -12.43
N ARG A 65 10.05 4.46 -11.12
CA ARG A 65 11.15 3.67 -10.54
C ARG A 65 10.67 2.58 -9.60
N HIS A 66 9.36 2.42 -9.44
CA HIS A 66 8.77 1.38 -8.62
C HIS A 66 7.56 0.76 -9.29
N SER A 67 7.38 -0.54 -9.11
CA SER A 67 6.22 -1.27 -9.62
C SER A 67 5.59 -2.06 -8.48
N VAL A 68 4.27 -1.99 -8.35
CA VAL A 68 3.50 -2.80 -7.40
C VAL A 68 3.19 -4.17 -8.03
N LEU A 69 3.52 -5.23 -7.30
CA LEU A 69 2.96 -6.55 -7.52
C LEU A 69 1.82 -6.77 -6.51
N ASN A 70 0.57 -6.54 -6.94
CA ASN A 70 -0.60 -7.00 -6.18
C ASN A 70 -0.71 -8.51 -6.31
N VAL A 71 -0.71 -9.24 -5.21
CA VAL A 71 -0.74 -10.71 -5.25
C VAL A 71 -1.50 -11.29 -4.06
N GLY A 72 -2.33 -12.30 -4.32
CA GLY A 72 -3.03 -13.03 -3.28
C GLY A 72 -2.08 -13.90 -2.47
N LEU A 73 -2.25 -13.95 -1.15
CA LEU A 73 -1.41 -14.78 -0.28
C LEU A 73 -1.50 -16.27 -0.65
N HIS A 74 -2.68 -16.74 -1.08
CA HIS A 74 -2.88 -18.10 -1.60
C HIS A 74 -2.01 -18.45 -2.82
N GLU A 75 -1.53 -17.47 -3.58
CA GLU A 75 -0.66 -17.71 -4.73
C GLU A 75 0.79 -17.98 -4.30
N LEU A 76 1.19 -17.43 -3.14
CA LEU A 76 2.58 -17.42 -2.69
C LEU A 76 2.91 -18.53 -1.69
N VAL A 77 1.92 -19.06 -0.98
CA VAL A 77 2.15 -20.08 0.04
C VAL A 77 1.16 -21.24 -0.07
N THR A 78 1.62 -22.43 0.32
CA THR A 78 0.77 -23.60 0.57
C THR A 78 0.63 -23.79 2.07
N VAL A 79 -0.57 -24.15 2.52
CA VAL A 79 -0.88 -24.37 3.93
C VAL A 79 -1.44 -25.78 4.09
N ALA A 80 -0.73 -26.62 4.85
CA ALA A 80 -1.17 -27.97 5.16
C ALA A 80 -2.33 -27.96 6.17
N GLY A 81 -3.05 -29.07 6.30
CA GLY A 81 -4.13 -29.22 7.29
C GLY A 81 -3.68 -29.07 8.75
N SER A 82 -2.38 -29.17 9.02
CA SER A 82 -1.78 -28.87 10.33
C SER A 82 -1.55 -27.36 10.58
N GLY A 83 -1.77 -26.51 9.58
CA GLY A 83 -1.41 -25.09 9.62
C GLY A 83 0.07 -24.81 9.31
N ALA A 84 0.85 -25.84 8.96
CA ALA A 84 2.21 -25.65 8.46
C ALA A 84 2.18 -24.94 7.10
N THR A 85 2.98 -23.89 6.97
CA THR A 85 3.00 -23.03 5.78
C THR A 85 4.36 -23.12 5.09
N SER A 86 4.36 -23.27 3.77
CA SER A 86 5.56 -23.27 2.94
C SER A 86 5.42 -22.30 1.78
N TYR A 87 6.52 -21.65 1.38
CA TYR A 87 6.57 -20.84 0.17
C TYR A 87 6.39 -21.72 -1.09
N ASN A 88 5.58 -21.24 -2.03
CA ASN A 88 5.47 -21.82 -3.37
C ASN A 88 6.68 -21.36 -4.20
N ALA A 89 7.70 -22.20 -4.30
CA ALA A 89 8.97 -21.87 -4.96
C ALA A 89 8.76 -21.29 -6.38
N GLY A 90 9.44 -20.18 -6.67
CA GLY A 90 9.36 -19.50 -7.97
C GLY A 90 8.11 -18.60 -8.16
N SER A 91 7.18 -18.57 -7.21
CA SER A 91 5.92 -17.83 -7.38
C SER A 91 6.11 -16.32 -7.44
N ILE A 92 6.99 -15.72 -6.63
CA ILE A 92 7.33 -14.30 -6.72
C ILE A 92 8.24 -14.03 -7.92
N GLU A 93 9.28 -14.84 -8.10
CA GLU A 93 10.34 -14.65 -9.10
C GLU A 93 9.78 -14.61 -10.52
N SER A 94 8.89 -15.54 -10.86
CA SER A 94 8.22 -15.58 -12.17
C SER A 94 7.39 -14.32 -12.45
N ARG A 95 6.74 -13.76 -11.43
CA ARG A 95 5.86 -12.59 -11.54
C ARG A 95 6.64 -11.27 -11.70
N ILE A 96 7.84 -11.20 -11.14
CA ILE A 96 8.72 -10.01 -11.23
C ILE A 96 9.76 -10.09 -12.34
N ALA A 97 9.82 -11.20 -13.08
CA ALA A 97 10.76 -11.41 -14.18
C ALA A 97 10.81 -10.24 -15.21
N PRO A 98 9.70 -9.58 -15.57
CA PRO A 98 9.75 -8.40 -16.44
C PRO A 98 10.60 -7.26 -15.88
N VAL A 99 10.55 -7.03 -14.56
CA VAL A 99 11.33 -5.99 -13.89
C VAL A 99 12.80 -6.39 -13.75
N THR A 100 13.10 -7.66 -13.45
CA THR A 100 14.49 -8.12 -13.39
C THR A 100 15.16 -8.02 -14.75
N ASN A 101 14.45 -8.38 -15.83
CA ASN A 101 14.93 -8.26 -17.20
C ASN A 101 15.17 -6.79 -17.58
N TRP A 102 14.26 -5.89 -17.21
CA TRP A 102 14.46 -4.45 -17.40
C TRP A 102 15.71 -3.96 -16.67
N ASN A 103 15.90 -4.33 -15.41
CA ASN A 103 17.02 -3.88 -14.60
C ASN A 103 18.37 -4.36 -15.12
N ALA A 104 18.41 -5.55 -15.70
CA ALA A 104 19.58 -6.08 -16.38
C ALA A 104 19.91 -5.27 -17.64
N ALA A 105 18.90 -4.91 -18.43
CA ALA A 105 19.07 -4.09 -19.64
C ALA A 105 19.33 -2.60 -19.34
N ASN A 106 18.91 -2.09 -18.18
CA ASN A 106 18.94 -0.67 -17.82
C ASN A 106 19.61 -0.44 -16.46
N PRO A 107 20.93 -0.71 -16.31
CA PRO A 107 21.62 -0.67 -15.02
C PRO A 107 21.60 0.71 -14.32
N SER A 108 21.46 1.80 -15.08
CA SER A 108 21.33 3.17 -14.57
C SER A 108 19.89 3.59 -14.24
N LYS A 109 18.88 2.81 -14.66
CA LYS A 109 17.44 3.11 -14.47
C LYS A 109 16.70 1.93 -13.83
N LYS A 110 17.30 1.33 -12.78
CA LYS A 110 16.69 0.18 -12.11
C LYS A 110 15.33 0.55 -11.49
N ILE A 111 14.38 -0.35 -11.63
CA ILE A 111 13.05 -0.34 -11.00
C ILE A 111 13.12 -1.23 -9.75
N THR A 112 12.45 -0.81 -8.67
CA THR A 112 12.20 -1.65 -7.48
C THR A 112 10.77 -2.17 -7.47
N VAL A 113 10.52 -3.25 -6.73
CA VAL A 113 9.19 -3.84 -6.58
C VAL A 113 8.65 -3.55 -5.18
N HIS A 114 7.39 -3.09 -5.12
CA HIS A 114 6.56 -3.13 -3.93
C HIS A 114 5.69 -4.38 -3.97
N LEU A 115 5.91 -5.33 -3.07
CA LEU A 115 5.11 -6.54 -2.97
C LEU A 115 3.86 -6.25 -2.14
N ARG A 116 2.69 -6.17 -2.79
CA ARG A 116 1.42 -5.92 -2.15
C ARG A 116 0.63 -7.21 -1.99
N LEU A 117 0.72 -7.81 -0.81
CA LEU A 117 -0.04 -8.96 -0.35
C LEU A 117 -1.51 -8.59 -0.17
N HIS A 118 -2.38 -9.41 -0.77
CA HIS A 118 -3.82 -9.45 -0.50
C HIS A 118 -4.10 -10.68 0.35
N VAL A 119 -4.71 -10.46 1.52
CA VAL A 119 -5.19 -11.51 2.44
C VAL A 119 -6.69 -11.67 2.27
N GLY A 120 -7.52 -11.69 3.33
CA GLY A 120 -8.99 -11.62 3.20
C GLY A 120 -9.53 -12.68 2.25
N GLU A 121 -10.27 -12.25 1.21
CA GLU A 121 -10.79 -13.14 0.16
C GLU A 121 -9.69 -13.90 -0.63
N ARG A 122 -8.43 -13.49 -0.49
CA ARG A 122 -7.23 -14.06 -1.14
C ARG A 122 -6.31 -14.80 -0.19
N ALA A 123 -6.75 -15.07 1.03
CA ALA A 123 -6.05 -15.95 1.94
C ALA A 123 -6.01 -17.39 1.39
N PRO A 124 -5.02 -18.23 1.77
CA PRO A 124 -5.03 -19.65 1.46
C PRO A 124 -6.34 -20.31 1.94
N ALA A 125 -6.98 -21.12 1.09
CA ALA A 125 -8.28 -21.75 1.40
C ALA A 125 -8.28 -22.59 2.69
N MET A 126 -7.11 -23.12 3.08
CA MET A 126 -6.97 -23.84 4.35
C MET A 126 -7.23 -22.95 5.58
N TRP A 127 -7.08 -21.63 5.46
CA TRP A 127 -7.39 -20.71 6.57
C TRP A 127 -8.88 -20.72 6.88
N ASP A 128 -9.72 -20.69 5.85
CA ASP A 128 -11.18 -20.78 5.99
C ASP A 128 -11.59 -22.06 6.73
N THR A 129 -10.90 -23.17 6.43
CA THR A 129 -11.12 -24.47 7.08
C THR A 129 -10.68 -24.46 8.55
N LEU A 130 -9.53 -23.84 8.85
CA LEU A 130 -8.91 -23.92 10.17
C LEU A 130 -9.40 -22.86 11.16
N CYS A 131 -9.84 -21.70 10.70
CA CYS A 131 -10.29 -20.62 11.57
C CYS A 131 -11.75 -20.20 11.38
N GLY A 132 -12.47 -20.80 10.42
CA GLY A 132 -13.83 -20.42 10.04
C GLY A 132 -13.84 -19.21 9.10
N THR A 133 -15.05 -18.74 8.74
CA THR A 133 -15.22 -17.60 7.83
C THR A 133 -16.39 -16.70 8.22
N ALA A 134 -16.31 -15.43 7.80
CA ALA A 134 -17.42 -14.49 7.83
C ALA A 134 -17.64 -13.93 6.42
N ARG A 135 -18.89 -13.58 6.08
CA ARG A 135 -19.21 -12.95 4.81
C ARG A 135 -19.04 -11.44 4.92
N ILE A 136 -18.31 -10.86 3.96
CA ILE A 136 -18.15 -9.41 3.83
C ILE A 136 -18.61 -9.00 2.43
N ILE A 137 -19.24 -7.83 2.36
CA ILE A 137 -19.82 -7.22 1.17
C ILE A 137 -19.27 -5.81 1.03
N ASP A 138 -18.82 -5.47 -0.17
CA ASP A 138 -18.49 -4.11 -0.59
C ASP A 138 -19.44 -3.75 -1.74
N THR A 139 -20.54 -3.09 -1.37
CA THR A 139 -21.60 -2.68 -2.30
C THR A 139 -21.10 -1.69 -3.35
N LYS A 140 -20.07 -0.90 -3.04
CA LYS A 140 -19.52 0.11 -3.95
C LYS A 140 -18.82 -0.53 -5.15
N PHE A 141 -18.21 -1.70 -4.94
CA PHE A 141 -17.47 -2.42 -5.97
C PHE A 141 -18.05 -3.79 -6.29
N SER A 142 -19.27 -4.06 -5.80
CA SER A 142 -19.98 -5.34 -5.99
C SER A 142 -19.13 -6.55 -5.57
N LYS A 143 -18.31 -6.42 -4.53
CA LYS A 143 -17.56 -7.56 -3.97
C LYS A 143 -18.39 -8.23 -2.90
N ASN A 144 -18.34 -9.56 -2.86
CA ASN A 144 -19.03 -10.37 -1.87
C ASN A 144 -18.25 -11.68 -1.72
N SER A 145 -17.60 -11.87 -0.58
CA SER A 145 -16.77 -13.05 -0.34
C SER A 145 -16.83 -13.52 1.10
N LEU A 146 -16.48 -14.78 1.29
CA LEU A 146 -16.08 -15.29 2.59
C LEU A 146 -14.64 -14.88 2.84
N VAL A 147 -14.35 -14.49 4.08
CA VAL A 147 -13.00 -14.15 4.54
C VAL A 147 -12.73 -14.90 5.86
N PRO A 148 -11.48 -15.34 6.11
CA PRO A 148 -11.17 -16.07 7.32
C PRO A 148 -11.34 -15.21 8.60
N LEU A 149 -11.73 -15.82 9.72
CA LEU A 149 -11.98 -15.12 11.00
C LEU A 149 -10.66 -14.60 11.62
N TRP A 150 -10.26 -13.38 11.27
CA TRP A 150 -8.95 -12.84 11.71
C TRP A 150 -8.80 -12.59 13.20
N TRP A 151 -9.91 -12.44 13.92
CA TRP A 151 -9.92 -12.30 15.37
C TRP A 151 -9.72 -13.65 16.09
N ASN A 152 -9.69 -14.77 15.36
CA ASN A 152 -9.39 -16.10 15.89
C ASN A 152 -7.88 -16.25 16.15
N SER A 153 -7.50 -16.89 17.26
CA SER A 153 -6.08 -17.16 17.58
C SER A 153 -5.41 -18.08 16.55
N THR A 154 -6.14 -19.02 15.96
CA THR A 154 -5.64 -19.88 14.86
C THR A 154 -5.23 -19.04 13.65
N TYR A 155 -5.98 -18.00 13.32
CA TYR A 155 -5.62 -17.09 12.23
C TYR A 155 -4.28 -16.40 12.50
N ARG A 156 -4.02 -15.97 13.73
CA ARG A 156 -2.74 -15.33 14.10
C ARG A 156 -1.56 -16.27 13.81
N THR A 157 -1.66 -17.54 14.23
CA THR A 157 -0.62 -18.53 13.94
C THR A 157 -0.44 -18.71 12.44
N LEU A 158 -1.53 -18.84 11.68
CA LEU A 158 -1.47 -19.02 10.23
C LEU A 158 -0.86 -17.83 9.48
N TYR A 159 -1.25 -16.61 9.85
CA TYR A 159 -0.71 -15.37 9.30
C TYR A 159 0.78 -15.24 9.62
N ASN A 160 1.17 -15.49 10.87
CA ASN A 160 2.58 -15.48 11.26
C ASN A 160 3.40 -16.53 10.50
N ASN A 161 2.91 -17.76 10.36
CA ASN A 161 3.58 -18.82 9.60
C ASN A 161 3.77 -18.41 8.13
N ALA A 162 2.79 -17.74 7.52
CA ALA A 162 2.93 -17.22 6.17
C ALA A 162 3.99 -16.12 6.07
N MET A 163 4.03 -15.17 7.03
CA MET A 163 5.07 -14.14 7.03
C MET A 163 6.47 -14.73 7.25
N VAL A 164 6.61 -15.72 8.14
CA VAL A 164 7.88 -16.43 8.38
C VAL A 164 8.33 -17.20 7.15
N ALA A 165 7.42 -17.84 6.41
CA ALA A 165 7.75 -18.54 5.17
C ALA A 165 8.17 -17.58 4.05
N LEU A 166 7.54 -16.40 3.97
CA LEU A 166 7.81 -15.40 2.92
C LEU A 166 9.00 -14.49 3.22
N GLY A 167 9.26 -14.16 4.49
CA GLY A 167 10.26 -13.19 4.91
C GLY A 167 11.65 -13.42 4.29
N PRO A 168 12.27 -14.60 4.50
CA PRO A 168 13.57 -14.93 3.93
C PRO A 168 13.60 -14.90 2.40
N VAL A 169 12.52 -15.34 1.75
CA VAL A 169 12.39 -15.34 0.28
C VAL A 169 12.38 -13.91 -0.24
N VAL A 170 11.51 -13.06 0.31
CA VAL A 170 11.38 -11.65 -0.06
C VAL A 170 12.70 -10.89 0.18
N ASP A 171 13.37 -11.16 1.31
CA ASP A 171 14.66 -10.56 1.62
C ASP A 171 15.77 -11.02 0.65
N SER A 172 15.71 -12.25 0.12
CA SER A 172 16.69 -12.76 -0.86
C SER A 172 16.55 -12.13 -2.25
N ILE A 173 15.36 -11.61 -2.59
CA ILE A 173 15.09 -11.04 -3.92
C ILE A 173 15.45 -9.54 -3.92
N ALA A 174 16.65 -9.23 -4.40
CA ALA A 174 17.23 -7.88 -4.31
C ALA A 174 16.37 -6.75 -4.91
N VAL A 175 15.53 -7.04 -5.92
CA VAL A 175 14.68 -6.03 -6.56
C VAL A 175 13.47 -5.63 -5.72
N ILE A 176 13.07 -6.43 -4.73
CA ILE A 176 11.98 -6.06 -3.83
C ILE A 176 12.52 -5.04 -2.82
N GLY A 177 11.95 -3.84 -2.87
CA GLY A 177 12.27 -2.74 -1.96
C GLY A 177 11.36 -2.76 -0.74
N THR A 178 10.06 -2.97 -0.96
CA THR A 178 9.04 -2.88 0.09
C THR A 178 8.03 -4.01 -0.03
N VAL A 179 7.38 -4.33 1.08
CA VAL A 179 6.27 -5.30 1.18
C VAL A 179 5.22 -4.73 2.11
N ASN A 180 3.94 -4.86 1.82
CA ASN A 180 2.91 -4.55 2.81
C ASN A 180 2.66 -5.76 3.73
N ALA A 181 2.31 -5.50 4.97
CA ALA A 181 1.87 -6.50 5.94
C ALA A 181 0.46 -6.15 6.41
N PRO A 182 -0.59 -6.49 5.63
CA PRO A 182 -1.93 -5.98 5.87
C PRO A 182 -2.66 -6.67 7.03
N GLY A 183 -2.08 -7.69 7.68
CA GLY A 183 -2.74 -8.42 8.77
C GLY A 183 -4.04 -9.06 8.31
N ALA A 184 -5.15 -8.37 8.56
CA ALA A 184 -6.49 -8.71 8.08
C ALA A 184 -7.09 -7.56 7.27
N SER A 185 -7.53 -7.87 6.06
CA SER A 185 -8.06 -6.87 5.14
C SER A 185 -8.99 -7.56 4.13
N PRO A 186 -10.33 -7.38 4.20
CA PRO A 186 -11.27 -8.24 3.48
C PRO A 186 -11.07 -8.27 1.95
N PHE A 187 -10.89 -7.11 1.35
CA PHE A 187 -10.86 -6.93 -0.11
C PHE A 187 -9.70 -6.13 -0.67
N TYR A 188 -9.23 -5.16 0.10
CA TYR A 188 -8.12 -4.28 -0.24
C TYR A 188 -7.07 -4.42 0.86
N PRO A 189 -5.77 -4.23 0.56
CA PRO A 189 -4.67 -4.37 1.51
C PRO A 189 -4.59 -3.26 2.58
N GLU A 190 -5.73 -2.89 3.17
CA GLU A 190 -5.92 -1.76 4.08
C GLU A 190 -6.50 -2.26 5.42
N PRO A 191 -5.68 -2.56 6.44
CA PRO A 191 -6.11 -3.15 7.72
C PRO A 191 -7.07 -2.32 8.57
N CYS A 192 -7.40 -1.10 8.15
CA CYS A 192 -8.35 -0.22 8.84
C CYS A 192 -9.75 -0.21 8.21
N LEU A 193 -9.97 -0.95 7.10
CA LEU A 193 -11.22 -0.97 6.34
C LEU A 193 -11.90 -2.34 6.42
N PHE A 194 -13.07 -2.40 7.07
CA PHE A 194 -13.83 -3.64 7.30
C PHE A 194 -15.28 -3.57 6.82
N PHE A 195 -15.70 -2.45 6.22
CA PHE A 195 -17.03 -2.24 5.65
C PHE A 195 -18.16 -2.38 6.67
N PHE A 196 -17.91 -1.94 7.91
CA PHE A 196 -18.92 -1.98 8.99
C PHE A 196 -20.13 -1.08 8.71
N ASN A 197 -20.05 -0.16 7.75
CA ASN A 197 -21.21 0.65 7.34
C ASN A 197 -22.38 -0.20 6.80
N ASP A 198 -22.11 -1.40 6.30
CA ASP A 198 -23.15 -2.36 5.87
C ASP A 198 -23.62 -3.21 7.07
N SER A 199 -24.93 -3.27 7.32
CA SER A 199 -25.49 -4.05 8.42
C SER A 199 -25.30 -5.56 8.22
N ALA A 200 -25.35 -6.06 6.99
CA ALA A 200 -25.16 -7.48 6.72
C ALA A 200 -23.73 -7.93 7.08
N ASN A 201 -22.74 -7.04 6.92
CA ASN A 201 -21.38 -7.30 7.35
C ASN A 201 -21.29 -7.39 8.88
N ARG A 202 -21.91 -6.43 9.59
CA ARG A 202 -21.90 -6.42 11.07
C ARG A 202 -22.58 -7.67 11.63
N ASP A 203 -23.75 -8.03 11.10
CA ASP A 203 -24.50 -9.21 11.50
C ASP A 203 -23.69 -10.49 11.23
N SER A 204 -23.03 -10.60 10.07
CA SER A 204 -22.18 -11.75 9.76
C SER A 204 -20.97 -11.85 10.68
N LEU A 205 -20.34 -10.73 11.05
CA LEU A 205 -19.19 -10.70 11.95
C LEU A 205 -19.58 -11.11 13.36
N ILE A 206 -20.64 -10.51 13.91
CA ILE A 206 -21.17 -10.83 15.25
C ILE A 206 -21.64 -12.29 15.30
N GLY A 207 -22.37 -12.75 14.28
CA GLY A 207 -22.80 -14.14 14.16
C GLY A 207 -21.65 -15.14 14.07
N SER A 208 -20.45 -14.69 13.68
CA SER A 208 -19.23 -15.49 13.62
C SER A 208 -18.32 -15.31 14.85
N GLY A 209 -18.84 -14.70 15.92
CA GLY A 209 -18.13 -14.55 17.20
C GLY A 209 -17.11 -13.41 17.24
N TRP A 210 -17.24 -12.40 16.37
CA TRP A 210 -16.43 -11.19 16.47
C TRP A 210 -16.67 -10.47 17.80
N THR A 211 -15.59 -9.94 18.39
CA THR A 211 -15.67 -9.01 19.52
C THR A 211 -14.69 -7.87 19.29
N LYS A 212 -15.00 -6.70 19.85
CA LYS A 212 -14.14 -5.52 19.79
C LYS A 212 -12.77 -5.80 20.39
N GLU A 213 -12.74 -6.46 21.55
CA GLU A 213 -11.49 -6.81 22.23
C GLU A 213 -10.60 -7.73 21.38
N ALA A 214 -11.16 -8.80 20.82
CA ALA A 214 -10.40 -9.72 19.98
C ALA A 214 -9.88 -9.03 18.71
N HIS A 215 -10.69 -8.13 18.15
CA HIS A 215 -10.32 -7.33 16.99
C HIS A 215 -9.18 -6.34 17.29
N GLU A 216 -9.32 -5.51 18.32
CA GLU A 216 -8.30 -4.52 18.70
C GLU A 216 -6.99 -5.22 19.11
N SER A 217 -7.08 -6.33 19.85
CA SER A 217 -5.93 -7.16 20.18
C SER A 217 -5.23 -7.71 18.92
N PHE A 218 -6.00 -8.07 17.89
CA PHE A 218 -5.41 -8.51 16.62
C PHE A 218 -4.70 -7.35 15.91
N GLN A 219 -5.33 -6.17 15.85
CA GLN A 219 -4.77 -4.97 15.23
C GLN A 219 -3.44 -4.56 15.84
N GLN A 220 -3.30 -4.66 17.17
CA GLN A 220 -2.04 -4.37 17.86
C GLN A 220 -0.96 -5.41 17.57
N TRP A 221 -1.37 -6.67 17.41
CA TRP A 221 -0.47 -7.81 17.24
C TRP A 221 0.08 -7.95 15.82
N PHE A 222 -0.73 -7.82 14.76
CA PHE A 222 -0.29 -8.24 13.42
C PHE A 222 0.94 -7.47 12.91
N ALA A 223 1.10 -6.20 13.29
CA ALA A 223 2.27 -5.42 12.90
C ALA A 223 3.59 -6.02 13.41
N THR A 224 3.57 -6.85 14.45
CA THR A 224 4.76 -7.55 14.98
C THR A 224 5.27 -8.66 14.06
N THR A 225 4.42 -9.21 13.19
CA THR A 225 4.83 -10.24 12.22
C THR A 225 5.73 -9.67 11.13
N ALA A 226 5.77 -8.33 10.99
CA ALA A 226 6.72 -7.61 10.13
C ALA A 226 8.18 -7.94 10.47
N SER A 227 8.45 -8.42 11.69
CA SER A 227 9.77 -8.91 12.11
C SER A 227 10.30 -10.05 11.24
N ALA A 228 9.45 -10.78 10.49
CA ALA A 228 9.91 -11.79 9.54
C ALA A 228 10.74 -11.21 8.38
N PHE A 229 10.52 -9.94 8.04
CA PHE A 229 11.28 -9.22 7.01
C PHE A 229 12.41 -8.44 7.67
N LYS A 230 13.65 -8.74 7.28
CA LYS A 230 14.87 -8.17 7.84
C LYS A 230 15.50 -7.11 6.95
N ARG A 231 15.34 -7.21 5.62
CA ARG A 231 15.94 -6.28 4.65
C ARG A 231 14.93 -5.26 4.15
N VAL A 232 13.76 -5.71 3.72
CA VAL A 232 12.80 -4.83 3.02
C VAL A 232 12.09 -3.86 3.97
N GLY A 233 11.54 -2.79 3.39
CA GLY A 233 10.64 -1.87 4.06
C GLY A 233 9.30 -2.55 4.24
N VAL A 234 8.72 -2.45 5.42
CA VAL A 234 7.44 -3.09 5.71
C VAL A 234 6.38 -2.03 5.87
N GLU A 235 5.33 -2.16 5.08
CA GLU A 235 4.29 -1.17 4.92
C GLU A 235 2.98 -1.57 5.58
N VAL A 236 2.32 -0.58 6.18
CA VAL A 236 0.91 -0.70 6.56
C VAL A 236 0.13 0.49 6.00
N ALA A 237 -0.94 0.19 5.27
CA ALA A 237 -1.88 1.18 4.75
C ALA A 237 -2.92 1.56 5.80
N LEU A 238 -2.78 2.77 6.33
CA LEU A 238 -3.55 3.31 7.43
C LEU A 238 -4.70 4.17 6.91
N ASN A 239 -5.87 3.97 7.49
CA ASN A 239 -7.05 4.84 7.32
C ASN A 239 -7.60 5.20 8.71
N PRO A 240 -8.44 6.25 8.84
CA PRO A 240 -9.32 6.38 9.97
C PRO A 240 -10.05 5.07 10.22
N TYR A 241 -9.91 4.56 11.43
CA TYR A 241 -10.27 3.19 11.76
C TYR A 241 -11.79 3.02 11.79
N GLN A 242 -12.31 2.00 11.11
CA GLN A 242 -13.71 1.61 11.21
C GLN A 242 -13.87 0.71 12.44
N ASP A 243 -14.76 1.10 13.35
CA ASP A 243 -14.96 0.41 14.63
C ASP A 243 -16.45 0.16 14.90
N MET A 244 -16.72 -0.87 15.70
CA MET A 244 -18.06 -1.18 16.19
C MET A 244 -17.99 -1.73 17.62
N ASP A 245 -19.08 -1.65 18.38
CA ASP A 245 -19.17 -2.29 19.68
C ASP A 245 -19.55 -3.78 19.57
N ASN A 246 -19.57 -4.50 20.70
CA ASN A 246 -19.93 -5.92 20.74
C ASN A 246 -21.41 -6.20 20.38
N SER A 247 -22.23 -5.16 20.28
CA SER A 247 -23.63 -5.25 19.83
C SER A 247 -23.77 -4.96 18.33
N GLY A 248 -22.66 -4.69 17.63
CA GLY A 248 -22.66 -4.34 16.20
C GLY A 248 -23.09 -2.90 15.93
N ASN A 249 -23.11 -2.01 16.93
CA ASN A 249 -23.31 -0.58 16.68
C ASN A 249 -22.01 0.07 16.25
N LEU A 250 -22.07 0.91 15.23
CA LEU A 250 -20.92 1.71 14.82
C LEU A 250 -20.48 2.63 15.94
N THR A 251 -19.20 2.60 16.28
CA THR A 251 -18.59 3.58 17.17
C THR A 251 -17.92 4.65 16.34
N THR A 252 -17.69 5.83 16.93
CA THR A 252 -16.92 6.87 16.25
C THR A 252 -15.55 6.30 15.88
N SER A 253 -15.14 6.50 14.63
CA SER A 253 -13.85 6.00 14.12
C SER A 253 -12.74 6.32 15.12
N ASN A 254 -12.16 5.28 15.74
CA ASN A 254 -11.15 5.49 16.75
C ASN A 254 -9.91 6.12 16.08
N THR A 255 -9.67 7.40 16.36
CA THR A 255 -8.58 8.19 15.77
C THR A 255 -7.19 7.79 16.29
N THR A 256 -7.11 6.76 17.13
CA THR A 256 -5.87 6.30 17.77
C THR A 256 -5.47 4.88 17.41
N VAL A 257 -6.37 4.03 16.89
CA VAL A 257 -6.01 2.63 16.56
C VAL A 257 -4.97 2.59 15.44
N TYR A 258 -5.14 3.39 14.38
CA TYR A 258 -4.13 3.46 13.31
C TYR A 258 -2.76 3.92 13.85
N LYS A 259 -2.71 4.78 14.88
CA LYS A 259 -1.46 5.20 15.52
C LYS A 259 -0.84 4.04 16.29
N SER A 260 -1.65 3.22 16.96
CA SER A 260 -1.19 2.05 17.71
C SER A 260 -0.60 0.99 16.77
N ILE A 261 -1.27 0.72 15.65
CA ILE A 261 -0.76 -0.15 14.57
C ILE A 261 0.59 0.37 14.06
N ALA A 262 0.64 1.65 13.70
CA ALA A 262 1.85 2.30 13.18
C ALA A 262 3.01 2.29 14.19
N ASN A 263 2.74 2.57 15.47
CA ASN A 263 3.73 2.51 16.54
C ASN A 263 4.25 1.09 16.76
N SER A 264 3.38 0.09 16.68
CA SER A 264 3.76 -1.33 16.75
C SER A 264 4.69 -1.70 15.58
N LEU A 265 4.37 -1.28 14.36
CA LEU A 265 5.22 -1.48 13.18
C LEU A 265 6.60 -0.79 13.35
N MET A 266 6.61 0.50 13.70
CA MET A 266 7.85 1.25 13.93
C MET A 266 8.71 0.63 15.04
N SER A 267 8.11 0.10 16.10
CA SER A 267 8.84 -0.60 17.17
C SER A 267 9.40 -1.94 16.70
N THR A 268 8.72 -2.61 15.76
CA THR A 268 9.09 -3.93 15.25
C THR A 268 10.22 -3.87 14.21
N VAL A 269 10.14 -2.94 13.25
CA VAL A 269 11.07 -2.88 12.11
C VAL A 269 11.94 -1.61 12.10
N GLY A 270 11.75 -0.71 13.07
CA GLY A 270 12.48 0.55 13.16
C GLY A 270 12.23 1.44 11.95
N LYS A 271 13.30 2.05 11.43
CA LYS A 271 13.28 2.97 10.28
C LYS A 271 12.85 2.30 8.96
N ARG A 272 12.70 0.98 8.91
CA ARG A 272 12.14 0.25 7.76
C ARG A 272 10.61 0.31 7.72
N ALA A 273 9.96 0.86 8.74
CA ALA A 273 8.52 1.06 8.74
C ALA A 273 8.14 2.04 7.62
N VAL A 274 7.17 1.65 6.82
CA VAL A 274 6.51 2.49 5.82
C VAL A 274 5.06 2.69 6.27
N LEU A 275 4.67 3.93 6.49
CA LEU A 275 3.29 4.27 6.82
C LEU A 275 2.64 4.82 5.56
N SER A 276 1.55 4.21 5.11
CA SER A 276 0.89 4.63 3.87
C SER A 276 -0.61 4.85 4.01
N ASN A 277 -1.24 5.35 2.96
CA ASN A 277 -2.69 5.38 2.77
C ASN A 277 -3.00 5.09 1.29
N TYR A 278 -4.03 4.29 1.01
CA TYR A 278 -4.38 3.90 -0.37
C TYR A 278 -5.58 4.61 -0.98
N SER A 279 -5.93 5.78 -0.44
CA SER A 279 -6.97 6.63 -1.01
C SER A 279 -6.63 8.11 -0.78
N MET A 280 -5.40 8.51 -1.12
CA MET A 280 -4.98 9.89 -0.92
C MET A 280 -5.79 10.86 -1.77
N ARG A 281 -6.21 11.96 -1.13
CA ARG A 281 -6.95 13.07 -1.73
C ARG A 281 -6.45 14.40 -1.16
N THR A 282 -6.51 15.47 -1.96
CA THR A 282 -6.10 16.81 -1.50
C THR A 282 -6.97 17.30 -0.35
N ASP A 283 -8.29 17.07 -0.40
CA ASP A 283 -9.22 17.43 0.68
C ASP A 283 -8.93 16.68 1.99
N TYR A 284 -8.49 15.42 1.91
CA TYR A 284 -8.04 14.63 3.06
C TYR A 284 -6.79 15.20 3.73
N MET A 285 -5.93 15.87 2.96
CA MET A 285 -4.65 16.41 3.45
C MET A 285 -4.74 17.88 3.86
N THR A 286 -5.61 18.66 3.22
CA THR A 286 -5.71 20.12 3.39
C THR A 286 -7.00 20.57 4.07
N GLY A 287 -8.01 19.71 4.15
CA GLY A 287 -9.29 19.98 4.78
C GLY A 287 -9.25 19.82 6.30
N SER A 288 -10.31 19.25 6.87
CA SER A 288 -10.45 19.00 8.30
C SER A 288 -10.91 17.58 8.58
N GLY A 289 -10.83 17.15 9.85
CA GLY A 289 -11.34 15.86 10.31
C GLY A 289 -10.29 14.74 10.38
N ASN A 290 -10.76 13.49 10.49
CA ASN A 290 -9.91 12.36 10.88
C ASN A 290 -8.80 12.05 9.88
N TYR A 291 -9.06 12.20 8.58
CA TYR A 291 -8.04 12.00 7.55
C TYR A 291 -6.93 13.06 7.64
N GLN A 292 -7.28 14.33 7.81
CA GLN A 292 -6.30 15.42 7.94
C GLN A 292 -5.42 15.22 9.17
N GLN A 293 -6.02 14.83 10.30
CA GLN A 293 -5.28 14.50 11.52
C GLN A 293 -4.32 13.31 11.30
N MET A 294 -4.78 12.27 10.60
CA MET A 294 -3.95 11.11 10.25
C MET A 294 -2.77 11.54 9.37
N TYR A 295 -3.00 12.22 8.26
CA TYR A 295 -1.95 12.67 7.36
C TYR A 295 -0.93 13.60 8.03
N THR A 296 -1.41 14.53 8.88
CA THR A 296 -0.54 15.37 9.70
C THR A 296 0.34 14.53 10.62
N TRP A 297 -0.24 13.50 11.26
CA TRP A 297 0.50 12.61 12.16
C TRP A 297 1.53 11.75 11.41
N LEU A 298 1.18 11.19 10.24
CA LEU A 298 2.08 10.43 9.37
C LEU A 298 3.27 11.27 8.92
N LYS A 299 2.99 12.48 8.40
CA LYS A 299 4.02 13.45 8.03
C LYS A 299 4.95 13.75 9.20
N ASN A 300 4.41 13.92 10.40
CA ASN A 300 5.23 14.15 11.59
C ASN A 300 6.11 12.95 11.94
N GLN A 301 5.68 11.70 11.73
CA GLN A 301 6.56 10.54 11.94
C GLN A 301 7.71 10.52 10.92
N TYR A 302 7.41 10.87 9.67
CA TYR A 302 8.42 11.02 8.61
C TYR A 302 9.43 12.13 8.91
N LEU A 303 8.97 13.34 9.23
CA LEU A 303 9.84 14.47 9.54
C LEU A 303 10.74 14.23 10.76
N ASN A 304 10.31 13.37 11.68
CA ASN A 304 11.11 12.92 12.82
C ASN A 304 12.00 11.70 12.51
N HIS A 305 12.13 11.32 11.23
CA HIS A 305 12.92 10.19 10.75
C HIS A 305 12.58 8.85 11.42
N LYS A 306 11.31 8.66 11.81
CA LYS A 306 10.84 7.42 12.46
C LYS A 306 10.34 6.38 11.47
N ALA A 307 9.78 6.83 10.35
CA ALA A 307 9.22 5.97 9.32
C ALA A 307 9.29 6.67 7.95
N TRP A 308 9.10 5.87 6.91
CA TRP A 308 8.83 6.34 5.56
C TRP A 308 7.35 6.68 5.42
N PHE A 309 7.04 7.60 4.52
CA PHE A 309 5.68 8.00 4.19
C PHE A 309 5.39 7.79 2.72
N GLY A 310 4.41 6.96 2.41
CA GLY A 310 3.98 6.69 1.03
C GLY A 310 2.48 6.81 0.87
N VAL A 311 2.00 6.94 -0.37
CA VAL A 311 0.56 6.97 -0.65
C VAL A 311 0.26 6.28 -1.96
N GLN A 312 -0.89 5.63 -2.05
CA GLN A 312 -1.57 5.38 -3.32
C GLN A 312 -2.67 6.43 -3.46
N MET A 313 -2.69 7.07 -4.62
CA MET A 313 -3.63 8.14 -4.89
C MET A 313 -5.02 7.59 -5.17
N ALA A 314 -6.04 8.31 -4.71
CA ALA A 314 -7.38 8.10 -5.22
C ALA A 314 -7.41 8.39 -6.73
N ARG A 315 -8.55 8.09 -7.36
CA ARG A 315 -8.76 8.40 -8.78
C ARG A 315 -8.57 9.91 -9.03
N PRO A 316 -8.03 10.35 -10.18
CA PRO A 316 -7.67 11.75 -10.42
C PRO A 316 -8.74 12.77 -10.03
N GLN A 317 -10.02 12.51 -10.34
CA GLN A 317 -11.14 13.39 -10.00
C GLN A 317 -11.42 13.54 -8.49
N ASN A 318 -10.88 12.65 -7.66
CA ASN A 318 -10.97 12.72 -6.20
C ASN A 318 -9.69 13.26 -5.57
N VAL A 319 -8.58 13.32 -6.32
CA VAL A 319 -7.32 13.84 -5.79
C VAL A 319 -7.41 15.34 -5.63
N ALA A 320 -8.22 16.06 -6.40
CA ALA A 320 -8.45 17.47 -6.19
C ALA A 320 -9.88 17.92 -6.54
N PRO A 321 -10.41 18.94 -5.85
CA PRO A 321 -11.83 19.27 -5.82
C PRO A 321 -12.40 19.92 -7.09
N ASP A 322 -11.60 20.27 -8.09
CA ASP A 322 -12.13 20.81 -9.34
C ASP A 322 -12.39 19.69 -10.35
N SER A 323 -13.61 19.15 -10.34
CA SER A 323 -14.05 18.09 -11.27
C SER A 323 -14.13 18.53 -12.74
N ASN A 324 -13.99 19.84 -13.03
CA ASN A 324 -14.15 20.39 -14.39
C ASN A 324 -12.82 20.63 -15.10
N THR A 325 -11.69 20.55 -14.38
CA THR A 325 -10.36 20.49 -14.96
C THR A 325 -9.76 19.17 -14.54
N VAL A 326 -9.59 18.23 -15.47
CA VAL A 326 -8.75 17.06 -15.20
C VAL A 326 -7.39 17.62 -14.81
N GLN A 327 -7.07 17.62 -13.51
CA GLN A 327 -5.78 18.08 -13.07
C GLN A 327 -4.72 17.19 -13.71
N ARG A 328 -3.72 17.86 -14.26
CA ARG A 328 -2.58 17.20 -14.86
C ARG A 328 -1.82 16.48 -13.73
N TRP A 329 -1.32 15.28 -14.01
CA TRP A 329 -0.64 14.48 -13.00
C TRP A 329 0.65 15.14 -12.46
N ASP A 330 1.23 16.09 -13.19
CA ASP A 330 2.38 16.92 -12.79
C ASP A 330 2.07 17.83 -11.59
N ASP A 331 0.87 18.39 -11.49
CA ASP A 331 0.44 19.20 -10.33
C ASP A 331 0.38 18.35 -9.07
N VAL A 332 -0.25 17.17 -9.20
CA VAL A 332 -0.36 16.18 -8.13
C VAL A 332 1.03 15.66 -7.73
N ALA A 333 1.89 15.45 -8.72
CA ALA A 333 3.27 15.05 -8.57
C ALA A 333 4.12 16.05 -7.79
N ASN A 334 4.09 17.31 -8.23
CA ASN A 334 4.75 18.41 -7.56
C ASN A 334 4.26 18.55 -6.12
N TRP A 335 2.95 18.41 -5.90
CA TRP A 335 2.39 18.53 -4.57
C TRP A 335 2.82 17.39 -3.64
N CYS A 336 2.81 16.14 -4.10
CA CYS A 336 3.27 15.00 -3.30
C CYS A 336 4.76 15.11 -2.93
N ALA A 337 5.60 15.51 -3.89
CA ALA A 337 7.02 15.76 -3.66
C ALA A 337 7.23 16.87 -2.61
N ASN A 338 6.53 17.99 -2.74
CA ASN A 338 6.58 19.10 -1.79
C ASN A 338 6.03 18.73 -0.40
N PHE A 339 5.15 17.74 -0.32
CA PHE A 339 4.61 17.27 0.94
C PHE A 339 5.59 16.38 1.72
N GLY A 340 6.61 15.84 1.05
CA GLY A 340 7.65 14.98 1.62
C GLY A 340 7.32 13.49 1.55
N MET A 341 6.53 13.05 0.56
CA MET A 341 6.26 11.62 0.35
C MET A 341 7.47 10.92 -0.28
N ASN A 342 7.84 9.74 0.23
CA ASN A 342 8.91 8.93 -0.32
C ASN A 342 8.50 8.22 -1.62
N PHE A 343 7.25 7.81 -1.74
CA PHE A 343 6.71 7.26 -2.98
C PHE A 343 5.22 7.60 -3.13
N VAL A 344 4.80 7.64 -4.39
CA VAL A 344 3.43 7.99 -4.79
C VAL A 344 2.98 7.01 -5.84
N GLU A 345 1.96 6.24 -5.50
CA GLU A 345 1.40 5.24 -6.39
C GLU A 345 0.22 5.75 -7.17
N THR A 346 0.22 5.35 -8.43
CA THR A 346 -0.62 5.91 -9.48
C THR A 346 -1.49 4.82 -10.05
N THR A 347 -2.77 5.09 -10.25
CA THR A 347 -3.73 4.03 -10.60
C THR A 347 -3.54 3.44 -12.01
N GLY A 348 -2.55 3.80 -12.83
CA GLY A 348 -2.39 3.21 -14.17
C GLY A 348 -3.43 3.57 -15.27
N LYS A 349 -3.04 3.43 -16.55
CA LYS A 349 -3.88 3.67 -17.73
C LYS A 349 -5.07 2.70 -17.76
N GLY A 350 -6.27 3.20 -18.07
CA GLY A 350 -7.48 2.39 -18.22
C GLY A 350 -8.36 2.90 -19.35
N ASN A 351 -8.90 1.96 -20.14
CA ASN A 351 -9.79 2.25 -21.26
C ASN A 351 -11.23 2.36 -20.75
N GLY A 352 -11.67 3.60 -20.46
CA GLY A 352 -13.01 4.15 -20.72
C GLY A 352 -14.30 3.49 -20.19
N GLU A 353 -14.36 2.20 -19.92
CA GLU A 353 -15.63 1.50 -19.66
C GLU A 353 -15.56 0.68 -18.38
N GLY A 354 -16.19 1.21 -17.34
CA GLY A 354 -16.46 0.54 -16.07
C GLY A 354 -15.30 0.55 -15.08
N LEU A 355 -15.38 1.43 -14.07
CA LEU A 355 -14.75 1.31 -12.73
C LEU A 355 -13.25 1.00 -12.62
N LYS A 356 -12.48 0.96 -13.70
CA LYS A 356 -11.03 0.71 -13.69
C LYS A 356 -10.27 2.03 -13.56
N ASN A 357 -9.34 2.08 -12.61
CA ASN A 357 -8.03 2.74 -12.71
C ASN A 357 -7.78 3.48 -14.04
N VAL A 358 -7.95 4.81 -14.07
CA VAL A 358 -7.88 5.64 -15.29
C VAL A 358 -6.65 6.55 -15.25
N TRP A 359 -5.77 6.47 -16.24
CA TRP A 359 -4.98 7.64 -16.67
C TRP A 359 -5.84 8.39 -17.67
N PRO A 360 -5.97 9.72 -17.56
CA PRO A 360 -6.81 10.47 -18.48
C PRO A 360 -6.41 10.15 -19.93
N GLY A 361 -7.41 9.84 -20.76
CA GLY A 361 -7.21 9.45 -22.17
C GLY A 361 -6.66 10.56 -23.05
N SER A 362 -6.63 11.79 -22.54
CA SER A 362 -5.98 12.95 -23.13
C SER A 362 -5.00 13.54 -22.12
N TYR A 363 -3.85 12.89 -21.98
CA TYR A 363 -2.66 13.66 -21.73
C TYR A 363 -2.40 14.45 -23.03
N ASN A 364 -2.50 15.78 -22.97
CA ASN A 364 -1.74 16.57 -23.93
C ASN A 364 -0.30 16.30 -23.54
N ASP A 365 0.33 15.31 -24.17
CA ASP A 365 1.78 15.11 -24.18
C ASP A 365 2.41 16.30 -24.90
N ASP A 366 2.17 17.50 -24.36
CA ASP A 366 2.92 18.66 -24.77
C ASP A 366 4.35 18.47 -24.29
N SER A 367 5.28 19.08 -25.00
CA SER A 367 6.71 18.93 -24.74
C SER A 367 7.13 19.40 -23.34
N GLY A 368 6.25 20.07 -22.59
CA GLY A 368 6.50 20.51 -21.21
C GLY A 368 6.31 19.41 -20.19
N ASP A 369 5.38 18.48 -20.39
CA ASP A 369 5.06 17.43 -19.42
C ASP A 369 6.21 16.45 -19.22
N VAL A 370 6.82 15.98 -20.30
CA VAL A 370 7.98 15.09 -20.23
C VAL A 370 9.13 15.74 -19.45
N ALA A 371 9.41 17.02 -19.71
CA ALA A 371 10.47 17.76 -19.02
C ALA A 371 10.15 17.93 -17.52
N LEU A 372 8.89 18.21 -17.18
CA LEU A 372 8.43 18.39 -15.80
C LEU A 372 8.38 17.07 -15.02
N PHE A 373 7.90 15.97 -15.61
CA PHE A 373 8.01 14.65 -14.99
C PHE A 373 9.47 14.22 -14.83
N THR A 374 10.32 14.56 -15.79
CA THR A 374 11.77 14.33 -15.66
C THR A 374 12.34 15.15 -14.52
N SER A 375 11.94 16.42 -14.35
CA SER A 375 12.42 17.25 -13.24
C SER A 375 11.89 16.77 -11.89
N ILE A 376 10.61 16.40 -11.78
CA ILE A 376 10.05 15.82 -10.55
C ILE A 376 10.69 14.47 -10.25
N GLY A 377 10.91 13.65 -11.26
CA GLY A 377 11.62 12.37 -11.12
C GLY A 377 13.06 12.60 -10.68
N ALA A 378 13.74 13.61 -11.21
CA ALA A 378 15.07 14.03 -10.77
C ALA A 378 15.04 14.57 -9.34
N ASP A 379 14.05 15.38 -8.98
CA ASP A 379 13.87 15.92 -7.64
C ASP A 379 13.62 14.79 -6.64
N LEU A 380 12.72 13.85 -6.92
CA LEU A 380 12.48 12.66 -6.09
C LEU A 380 13.70 11.74 -6.03
N SER A 381 14.45 11.58 -7.13
CA SER A 381 15.68 10.78 -7.15
C SER A 381 16.85 11.46 -6.45
N ALA A 382 16.90 12.80 -6.44
CA ALA A 382 17.88 13.63 -5.75
C ALA A 382 17.50 13.83 -4.27
N ASN A 383 16.22 13.69 -3.93
CA ASN A 383 15.72 13.50 -2.58
C ASN A 383 16.06 12.07 -2.13
N THR A 384 17.32 11.69 -2.23
CA THR A 384 17.84 10.50 -1.58
C THR A 384 17.75 10.75 -0.07
N ALA A 385 16.57 10.50 0.53
CA ALA A 385 16.51 10.40 1.98
C ALA A 385 17.61 9.40 2.40
N PRO A 386 18.47 9.78 3.35
CA PRO A 386 19.65 8.99 3.71
C PRO A 386 19.36 7.62 4.37
#